data_AF-A0A2S5AGP8-F1
#
_entry.id   AF-A0A2S5AGP8-F1
#
_cell.length_a   1.000
_cell.length_b   1.000
_cell.length_c   1.000
_cell.angle_alpha   90.00
_cell.angle_beta   90.00
_cell.angle_gamma   90.00
#
_symmetry.space_group_name_H-M   'P 1'
#
loop_
_entity.id
_entity.type
_entity.pdbx_description
1 polymer ?
#
loop_
_entity_poly.entity_id
_entity_poly.type
_entity_poly.pdbx_seq_one_letter_code
_entity_poly.pdbx_strand_id
1 'polypeptide(L)' 'MDILDFIINLLNLNDSENLIKKKWNIFTDKNEYLGEKIISFFSSILLIALYLFLIAFTIYIIYYLFFK' A
#
# COMPACT_ATOMS: atom_id res chain seq x y z
N MET A 1 -18.41 6.80 7.00
CA MET A 1 -18.05 5.96 5.85
C MET A 1 -18.01 4.55 6.37
N ASP A 2 -18.97 3.73 5.95
CA ASP A 2 -19.04 2.35 6.40
C ASP A 2 -17.86 1.53 5.86
N ILE A 3 -17.51 0.45 6.57
CA ILE A 3 -16.39 -0.42 6.17
C ILE A 3 -16.60 -0.94 4.73
N LEU A 4 -17.85 -1.19 4.34
CA LEU A 4 -18.20 -1.59 2.97
C LEU A 4 -17.95 -0.48 1.96
N ASP A 5 -18.32 0.77 2.26
CA ASP A 5 -18.03 1.92 1.38
C ASP A 5 -16.52 2.14 1.22
N PHE A 6 -15.75 1.95 2.29
CA PHE A 6 -14.30 2.03 2.24
C PHE A 6 -13.71 0.96 1.32
N ILE A 7 -14.19 -0.29 1.42
CA ILE A 7 -13.73 -1.41 0.57
C ILE A 7 -14.12 -1.17 -0.88
N ILE A 8 -15.35 -0.75 -1.16
CA ILE A 8 -15.83 -0.46 -2.53
C ILE A 8 -15.01 0.67 -3.15
N ASN A 9 -14.74 1.75 -2.40
CA ASN A 9 -13.90 2.83 -2.88
C ASN A 9 -12.45 2.39 -3.10
N LEU A 10 -11.92 1.47 -2.29
CA LEU A 10 -10.59 0.91 -2.47
C LEU A 10 -10.51 0.04 -3.75
N LEU A 11 -11.56 -0.73 -4.04
CA LEU A 11 -11.67 -1.54 -5.25
C LEU A 11 -11.91 -0.70 -6.51
N ASN A 12 -12.54 0.46 -6.37
CA ASN A 12 -12.76 1.44 -7.43
C ASN A 12 -11.58 2.40 -7.66
N LEU A 13 -10.46 2.24 -6.93
CA LEU A 13 -9.21 2.93 -7.24
C LEU A 13 -8.67 2.38 -8.57
N ASN A 14 -9.10 3.03 -9.66
CA ASN A 14 -8.73 2.71 -11.02
C ASN A 14 -7.35 3.27 -11.42
N ASP A 15 -6.63 3.88 -10.46
CA ASP A 15 -5.25 4.29 -10.63
C ASP A 15 -4.36 3.05 -10.65
N SER A 16 -4.14 2.54 -11.86
CA SER A 16 -3.15 1.51 -12.16
C SER A 16 -1.69 1.98 -11.97
N GLU A 17 -1.49 3.24 -11.55
CA GLU A 17 -0.18 3.73 -11.16
C GLU A 17 0.35 2.88 -10.01
N ASN A 18 1.39 2.10 -10.31
CA ASN A 18 2.13 1.38 -9.30
C ASN A 18 2.72 2.40 -8.31
N LEU A 19 2.07 2.54 -7.15
CA LEU A 19 2.40 3.51 -6.12
C LEU A 19 3.83 3.35 -5.62
N ILE A 20 4.35 2.11 -5.59
CA ILE A 20 5.74 1.81 -5.27
C ILE A 20 6.65 2.43 -6.34
N LYS A 21 6.35 2.23 -7.63
CA LYS A 21 7.10 2.81 -8.75
C LYS A 21 7.08 4.34 -8.72
N LYS A 22 5.93 4.94 -8.40
CA LYS A 22 5.78 6.40 -8.28
C LYS A 22 6.66 6.97 -7.17
N LYS A 23 6.61 6.36 -5.97
CA LYS A 23 7.43 6.76 -4.83
C LYS A 23 8.92 6.49 -5.07
N TRP A 24 9.25 5.39 -5.75
CA TRP A 24 10.62 5.09 -6.17
C TRP A 24 11.18 6.14 -7.12
N ASN A 25 10.40 6.57 -8.12
CA ASN A 25 10.82 7.61 -9.05
C ASN A 25 11.16 8.93 -8.32
N ILE A 26 10.28 9.38 -7.42
CA ILE A 26 10.50 10.57 -6.56
C ILE A 26 11.76 10.41 -5.70
N PHE A 27 11.99 9.22 -5.15
CA PHE A 27 13.17 8.94 -4.33
C PHE A 27 14.47 9.00 -5.13
N THR A 28 14.47 8.50 -6.37
CA THR A 28 15.65 8.46 -7.25
C THR A 28 15.90 9.75 -8.03
N ASP A 29 14.93 10.66 -8.09
CA ASP A 29 15.08 11.92 -8.80
C ASP A 29 16.14 12.79 -8.10
N LYS A 30 17.09 13.31 -8.88
CA LYS A 30 18.19 14.15 -8.36
C LYS A 30 17.75 15.59 -8.10
N ASN A 31 16.73 16.06 -8.82
CA ASN A 31 16.24 17.43 -8.76
C ASN A 31 15.20 17.65 -7.66
N GLU A 32 14.69 16.56 -7.06
CA GLU A 32 13.65 16.63 -6.04
C GLU A 32 14.17 17.11 -4.68
N TYR A 33 13.30 17.76 -3.91
CA TYR A 33 13.61 18.24 -2.56
C TYR A 33 13.97 17.08 -1.62
N LEU A 34 15.00 17.27 -0.79
CA LEU A 34 15.49 16.22 0.12
C LEU A 34 14.39 15.70 1.06
N GLY A 35 13.51 16.59 1.53
CA GLY A 35 12.37 16.20 2.37
C GLY A 35 11.36 15.31 1.62
N GLU A 36 11.08 15.59 0.35
CA GLU A 36 10.19 14.76 -0.47
C GLU A 36 10.78 13.36 -0.70
N LYS A 37 12.10 13.25 -0.87
CA LYS A 37 12.78 11.94 -0.96
C LYS A 37 12.64 11.13 0.32
N ILE A 38 12.82 11.76 1.48
CA ILE A 38 12.68 11.09 2.78
C ILE A 38 11.23 10.63 2.99
N ILE A 39 10.26 11.50 2.73
CA ILE A 39 8.83 11.16 2.80
C ILE A 39 8.52 10.01 1.85
N SER A 40 9.06 10.04 0.63
CA SER A 40 8.84 8.99 -0.36
C SER A 40 9.43 7.63 0.05
N PHE A 41 10.61 7.64 0.68
CA PHE A 41 11.25 6.44 1.21
C PHE A 41 10.41 5.79 2.33
N PHE A 42 10.01 6.57 3.34
CA PHE A 42 9.16 6.06 4.43
C PHE A 42 7.77 5.65 3.94
N SER A 43 7.19 6.39 2.99
CA SER A 43 5.92 6.03 2.36
C SER A 43 6.00 4.67 1.65
N SER A 44 7.11 4.40 0.96
CA SER A 44 7.32 3.12 0.27
C SER A 44 7.43 1.96 1.26
N ILE A 45 8.18 2.14 2.36
CA ILE A 45 8.30 1.11 3.41
C ILE A 45 6.94 0.82 4.04
N LEU A 46 6.18 1.87 4.38
CA LEU A 46 4.86 1.72 4.99
C LEU A 46 3.89 1.00 4.06
N LEU A 47 3.94 1.29 2.75
CA LEU A 47 3.11 0.62 1.75
C LEU A 47 3.44 -0.88 1.64
N ILE A 48 4.73 -1.25 1.65
CA ILE A 48 5.16 -2.65 1.64
C ILE A 48 4.70 -3.38 2.90
N ALA A 49 4.86 -2.75 4.07
CA ALA A 49 4.42 -3.31 5.34
C ALA A 49 2.90 -3.56 5.36
N LEU A 50 2.11 -2.62 4.82
CA LEU A 50 0.67 -2.76 4.69
C LEU A 50 0.28 -3.95 3.81
N TYR A 51 0.94 -4.13 2.66
CA TYR A 51 0.69 -5.29 1.80
C TYR A 51 1.00 -6.62 2.49
N LEU A 52 2.14 -6.71 3.18
CA LEU A 52 2.49 -7.92 3.94
C LEU A 52 1.47 -8.21 5.04
N PHE A 53 1.02 -7.18 5.76
CA PHE A 53 -0.01 -7.31 6.78
C PHE A 53 -1.33 -7.83 6.19
N LEU A 54 -1.79 -7.26 5.08
CA LEU A 54 -3.03 -7.68 4.41
C LEU A 54 -2.96 -9.13 3.92
N ILE A 55 -1.82 -9.54 3.35
CA ILE A 55 -1.60 -10.93 2.93
C ILE A 55 -1.66 -11.87 4.13
N ALA A 56 -0.92 -11.57 5.21
CA ALA A 56 -0.92 -12.38 6.42
C ALA A 56 -2.31 -12.47 7.07
N PHE A 57 -3.04 -11.34 7.11
CA PHE A 57 -4.40 -11.29 7.64
C PHE A 57 -5.38 -12.11 6.79
N THR A 58 -5.26 -12.05 5.46
CA THR A 58 -6.07 -12.87 4.55
C THR A 58 -5.80 -14.36 4.75
N ILE A 59 -4.53 -14.77 4.86
CA ILE A 59 -4.15 -16.15 5.15
C ILE A 59 -4.72 -16.59 6.51
N TYR A 60 -4.64 -15.73 7.53
CA TYR A 60 -5.21 -16.00 8.84
C TYR A 60 -6.73 -16.21 8.80
N ILE A 61 -7.47 -15.35 8.09
CA ILE A 61 -8.93 -15.51 7.92
C ILE A 61 -9.26 -16.83 7.23
N ILE A 62 -8.56 -17.15 6.14
CA ILE A 62 -8.76 -18.41 5.40
C ILE A 62 -8.48 -19.60 6.33
N TYR A 63 -7.37 -19.57 7.06
CA TYR A 63 -7.04 -20.61 8.02
C TYR A 63 -8.14 -20.78 9.08
N TYR A 64 -8.61 -19.67 9.66
CA TYR A 64 -9.65 -19.69 10.67
C TYR A 64 -11.00 -20.20 10.16
N LEU A 65 -11.37 -19.91 8.91
CA LEU A 65 -12.66 -20.30 8.34
C LEU A 65 -12.70 -21.75 7.84
N PHE A 66 -11.57 -22.29 7.37
CA PHE A 66 -11.53 -23.60 6.69
C PHE A 66 -10.84 -24.71 7.48
N PHE A 67 -9.96 -24.38 8.43
CA PHE A 67 -9.12 -25.36 9.14
C PHE A 67 -9.32 -25.35 10.66
N LYS A 68 -10.13 -24.42 11.18
CA LYS A 68 -10.56 -24.37 12.58
C LYS A 68 -12.08 -24.44 12.63
#